data_AF-A0A933G8L3-F1
#
_entry.id   AF-A0A933G8L3-F1
#
_cell.length_a   1.000
_cell.length_b   1.000
_cell.length_c   1.000
_cell.angle_alpha   90.00
_cell.angle_beta   90.00
_cell.angle_gamma   90.00
#
_symmetry.space_group_name_H-M   'P 1'
#
loop_
_entity.id
_entity.type
_entity.pdbx_description
1 polymer ?
#
loop_
_entity_poly.entity_id
_entity_poly.type
_entity_poly.pdbx_seq_one_letter_code
_entity_poly.pdbx_strand_id
1 'polypeptide(L)'
;MRQQARTAAMLGWATMVLTISVAIAAADPAGDWYRMAPPDVQTRWYTFENPKGEKGQAARAKFGRKGAPCTPIPKGGSLTLVDVQGSGTIRRMWATLWDRSPAALRGLKTEAYWDGADTPAVQAPFGDFFCHCLGHMATFENACFASPEGRSFNCFVPMPFRKSARIVVTNESDKDNGIYYDVAATLGDKHADDVLYFHSFWRRENYTTVRQDMTILPRVEGRGR
;
A
#
# COMPACT_ATOMS: atom_id res chain seq x y z
N MET A 1 27.90 63.07 65.23
CA MET A 1 29.28 62.53 65.32
C MET A 1 29.21 61.16 65.99
N ARG A 2 29.87 60.13 65.41
CA ARG A 2 29.78 58.65 65.66
C ARG A 2 28.81 57.95 64.71
N GLN A 3 29.06 56.79 64.12
CA GLN A 3 30.26 55.96 63.85
C GLN A 3 29.77 54.90 62.82
N GLN A 4 30.66 54.47 61.92
CA GLN A 4 30.39 53.62 60.77
C GLN A 4 29.72 52.27 61.08
N ALA A 5 28.93 51.75 60.14
CA ALA A 5 28.80 50.31 59.92
C ALA A 5 28.76 50.03 58.41
N ARG A 6 29.68 49.19 57.96
CA ARG A 6 29.82 48.67 56.59
C ARG A 6 28.68 47.69 56.32
N THR A 7 28.11 47.74 55.12
CA THR A 7 27.24 46.66 54.60
C THR A 7 27.72 46.25 53.22
N ALA A 8 28.12 44.98 53.13
CA ALA A 8 28.58 44.31 51.93
C ALA A 8 27.41 44.09 50.96
N ALA A 9 27.61 44.42 49.69
CA ALA A 9 26.69 44.07 48.62
C ALA A 9 26.89 42.60 48.24
N MET A 10 25.96 41.74 48.66
CA MET A 10 25.83 40.36 48.13
C MET A 10 25.23 40.43 46.72
N LEU A 11 26.02 40.09 45.70
CA LEU A 11 25.52 39.77 44.37
C LEU A 11 24.77 38.42 44.44
N GLY A 12 23.44 38.46 44.45
CA GLY A 12 22.60 37.27 44.28
C GLY A 12 22.60 36.82 42.83
N TRP A 13 23.26 35.71 42.53
CA TRP A 13 23.13 35.03 41.24
C TRP A 13 21.83 34.23 41.27
N ALA A 14 20.79 34.72 40.59
CA ALA A 14 19.56 33.97 40.39
C ALA A 14 19.78 32.91 39.30
N THR A 15 20.02 31.66 39.70
CA THR A 15 20.10 30.52 38.80
C THR A 15 18.70 30.22 38.27
N MET A 16 18.39 30.68 37.06
CA MET A 16 17.15 30.37 36.36
C MET A 16 17.22 28.94 35.82
N VAL A 17 16.61 27.99 36.55
CA VAL A 17 16.49 26.60 36.10
C VAL A 17 15.38 26.53 35.05
N LEU A 18 15.76 26.40 33.79
CA LEU A 18 14.84 26.18 32.68
C LEU A 18 14.40 24.70 32.68
N THR A 19 13.24 24.39 33.26
CA THR A 19 12.66 23.04 33.15
C THR A 19 12.11 22.84 31.75
N ILE A 20 12.85 22.12 30.90
CA ILE A 20 12.33 21.62 29.62
C ILE A 20 11.42 20.43 29.94
N SER A 21 10.12 20.67 30.01
CA SER A 21 9.14 19.58 30.07
C SER A 21 9.02 18.96 28.69
N VAL A 22 9.74 17.86 28.45
CA VAL A 22 9.48 16.98 27.30
C VAL A 22 8.21 16.21 27.63
N ALA A 23 7.08 16.63 27.05
CA ALA A 23 5.86 15.83 27.06
C ALA A 23 6.08 14.61 26.17
N ILE A 24 6.50 13.50 26.77
CA ILE A 24 6.44 12.20 26.11
C ILE A 24 4.95 11.84 26.10
N ALA A 25 4.30 12.03 24.95
CA ALA A 25 2.98 11.45 24.72
C ALA A 25 3.13 9.93 24.88
N ALA A 26 2.56 9.38 25.94
CA ALA A 26 2.51 7.95 26.15
C ALA A 26 1.79 7.33 24.94
N ALA A 27 2.52 6.52 24.17
CA ALA A 27 1.90 5.71 23.12
C ALA A 27 0.92 4.76 23.82
N ASP A 28 -0.37 4.95 23.54
CA ASP A 28 -1.44 4.11 24.07
C ASP A 28 -1.18 2.65 23.61
N PRO A 29 -0.98 1.70 24.53
CA PRO A 29 -0.67 0.30 24.18
C PRO A 29 -1.82 -0.40 23.46
N ALA A 30 -3.04 0.16 23.48
CA ALA A 30 -4.16 -0.31 22.66
C ALA A 30 -3.99 0.07 21.17
N GLY A 31 -3.04 0.95 20.84
CA GLY A 31 -2.78 1.49 19.51
C GLY A 31 -3.98 2.24 18.91
N ASP A 32 -3.90 2.58 17.63
CA ASP A 32 -5.02 3.16 16.87
C ASP A 32 -6.19 2.18 16.64
N TRP A 33 -6.10 0.92 17.12
CA TRP A 33 -7.10 -0.13 16.89
C TRP A 33 -8.48 0.19 17.44
N TYR A 34 -8.56 0.95 18.53
CA TYR A 34 -9.81 1.32 19.19
C TYR A 34 -10.19 2.78 18.94
N ARG A 35 -9.57 3.44 17.95
CA ARG A 35 -9.91 4.80 17.55
C ARG A 35 -10.75 4.75 16.28
N MET A 36 -11.87 5.46 16.32
CA MET A 36 -12.66 5.64 15.10
C MET A 36 -11.85 6.46 14.11
N ALA A 37 -11.90 6.06 12.83
CA ALA A 37 -11.33 6.87 11.77
C ALA A 37 -11.93 8.30 11.82
N PRO A 38 -11.16 9.33 11.47
CA PRO A 38 -11.68 10.69 11.38
C PRO A 38 -12.97 10.75 10.56
N PRO A 39 -13.96 11.60 10.90
CA PRO A 39 -15.28 11.61 10.25
C PRO A 39 -15.25 11.82 8.73
N ASP A 40 -14.19 12.45 8.22
CA ASP A 40 -13.94 12.72 6.81
C ASP A 40 -13.26 11.56 6.07
N VAL A 41 -12.73 10.57 6.80
CA VAL A 41 -12.13 9.36 6.22
C VAL A 41 -13.21 8.31 5.99
N GLN A 42 -13.29 7.82 4.76
CA GLN A 42 -14.30 6.86 4.36
C GLN A 42 -13.65 5.56 3.88
N THR A 43 -14.14 4.43 4.39
CA THR A 43 -13.73 3.11 3.89
C THR A 43 -14.41 2.80 2.56
N ARG A 44 -13.66 2.15 1.67
CA ARG A 44 -14.09 1.74 0.34
C ARG A 44 -13.63 0.32 0.06
N TRP A 45 -14.49 -0.40 -0.65
CA TRP A 45 -14.24 -1.79 -1.00
C TRP A 45 -14.56 -2.02 -2.48
N TYR A 46 -13.52 -2.21 -3.27
CA TYR A 46 -13.59 -2.42 -4.71
C TYR A 46 -13.63 -3.91 -5.00
N THR A 47 -14.59 -4.32 -5.81
CA THR A 47 -14.77 -5.70 -6.26
C THR A 47 -15.28 -5.69 -7.69
N PHE A 48 -15.30 -6.84 -8.36
CA PHE A 48 -15.93 -6.97 -9.69
C PHE A 48 -17.44 -6.60 -9.68
N GLU A 49 -18.12 -6.68 -8.53
CA GLU A 49 -19.53 -6.27 -8.38
C GLU A 49 -19.69 -4.81 -7.92
N ASN A 50 -18.61 -4.16 -7.52
CA ASN A 50 -18.58 -2.77 -7.11
C ASN A 50 -17.27 -2.09 -7.56
N PRO A 51 -17.03 -1.96 -8.87
CA PRO A 51 -15.76 -1.46 -9.41
C PRO A 51 -15.51 0.02 -9.04
N LYS A 52 -16.55 0.76 -8.67
CA LYS A 52 -16.46 2.15 -8.18
C LYS A 52 -16.30 2.26 -6.66
N GLY A 53 -16.35 1.14 -5.93
CA GLY A 53 -16.24 1.12 -4.47
C GLY A 53 -17.36 1.85 -3.72
N GLU A 54 -18.49 2.14 -4.37
CA GLU A 54 -19.56 2.97 -3.82
C GLU A 54 -20.28 2.29 -2.66
N LYS A 55 -20.74 3.09 -1.68
CA LYS A 55 -21.39 2.58 -0.47
C LYS A 55 -22.68 1.82 -0.82
N GLY A 56 -22.75 0.56 -0.36
CA GLY A 56 -23.92 -0.29 -0.52
C GLY A 56 -24.22 -0.72 -1.96
N GLN A 57 -23.28 -0.57 -2.89
CA GLN A 57 -23.48 -0.95 -4.31
C GLN A 57 -23.05 -2.38 -4.65
N ALA A 58 -22.33 -3.06 -3.76
CA ALA A 58 -21.97 -4.48 -3.93
C ALA A 58 -23.16 -5.43 -3.70
N ALA A 59 -23.07 -6.65 -4.24
CA ALA A 59 -24.01 -7.77 -4.00
C ALA A 59 -25.49 -7.42 -4.23
N ARG A 60 -25.81 -6.71 -5.33
CA ARG A 60 -27.18 -6.28 -5.64
C ARG A 60 -27.98 -7.22 -6.53
N ALA A 61 -27.38 -8.30 -7.02
CA ALA A 61 -28.07 -9.24 -7.91
C ALA A 61 -29.16 -10.01 -7.15
N LYS A 62 -30.21 -10.49 -7.84
CA LYS A 62 -31.21 -11.44 -7.31
C LYS A 62 -31.63 -11.17 -5.84
N PHE A 63 -32.21 -9.99 -5.58
CA PHE A 63 -32.68 -9.57 -4.25
C PHE A 63 -31.57 -9.35 -3.21
N GLY A 64 -30.48 -8.69 -3.59
CA GLY A 64 -29.39 -8.35 -2.65
C GLY A 64 -28.41 -9.49 -2.38
N ARG A 65 -28.21 -10.37 -3.36
CA ARG A 65 -27.25 -11.47 -3.35
C ARG A 65 -26.05 -11.16 -4.26
N LYS A 66 -24.96 -11.86 -3.98
CA LYS A 66 -23.81 -11.97 -4.89
C LYS A 66 -24.23 -12.73 -6.15
N GLY A 67 -24.12 -12.10 -7.31
CA GLY A 67 -24.52 -12.59 -8.62
C GLY A 67 -23.37 -13.02 -9.51
N ALA A 68 -22.20 -12.41 -9.39
CA ALA A 68 -20.99 -12.78 -10.14
C ALA A 68 -19.84 -12.86 -9.15
N PRO A 69 -19.24 -14.02 -8.85
CA PRO A 69 -18.20 -14.11 -7.82
C PRO A 69 -16.78 -13.83 -8.31
N CYS A 70 -16.58 -13.75 -9.62
CA CYS A 70 -15.31 -13.52 -10.30
C CYS A 70 -15.59 -12.95 -11.70
N THR A 71 -14.54 -12.47 -12.37
CA THR A 71 -14.60 -12.01 -13.75
C THR A 71 -13.43 -12.58 -14.55
N PRO A 72 -13.62 -12.93 -15.84
CA PRO A 72 -12.49 -13.24 -16.71
C PRO A 72 -11.68 -11.97 -17.02
N ILE A 73 -10.37 -12.15 -17.21
CA ILE A 73 -9.49 -11.23 -17.92
C ILE A 73 -9.16 -11.92 -19.25
N PRO A 74 -9.79 -11.50 -20.36
CA PRO A 74 -9.55 -12.11 -21.66
C PRO A 74 -8.06 -12.02 -22.06
N LYS A 75 -7.59 -12.91 -22.93
CA LYS A 75 -6.25 -12.81 -23.53
C LYS A 75 -6.06 -11.43 -24.19
N GLY A 76 -4.94 -10.76 -23.92
CA GLY A 76 -4.69 -9.38 -24.35
C GLY A 76 -5.58 -8.31 -23.69
N GLY A 77 -6.54 -8.72 -22.85
CA GLY A 77 -7.46 -7.84 -22.15
C GLY A 77 -6.85 -7.25 -20.88
N SER A 78 -7.54 -6.28 -20.29
CA SER A 78 -7.16 -5.68 -19.02
C SER A 78 -8.38 -5.51 -18.13
N LEU A 79 -8.15 -5.58 -16.81
CA LEU A 79 -9.14 -5.35 -15.79
C LEU A 79 -8.63 -4.28 -14.82
N THR A 80 -9.38 -3.19 -14.70
CA THR A 80 -9.15 -2.18 -13.68
C THR A 80 -9.72 -2.66 -12.35
N LEU A 81 -8.85 -2.85 -11.36
CA LEU A 81 -9.23 -3.25 -10.00
C LEU A 81 -9.67 -2.05 -9.16
N VAL A 82 -9.03 -0.90 -9.37
CA VAL A 82 -9.31 0.36 -8.69
C VAL A 82 -9.12 1.49 -9.70
N ASP A 83 -10.05 2.43 -9.72
CA ASP A 83 -9.92 3.74 -10.35
C ASP A 83 -10.66 4.75 -9.47
N VAL A 84 -9.90 5.55 -8.72
CA VAL A 84 -10.46 6.44 -7.71
C VAL A 84 -9.79 7.80 -7.73
N GLN A 85 -10.60 8.82 -7.45
CA GLN A 85 -10.20 10.21 -7.31
C GLN A 85 -10.26 10.64 -5.82
N GLY A 86 -9.46 11.63 -5.46
CA GLY A 86 -9.28 12.12 -4.09
C GLY A 86 -8.02 11.58 -3.42
N SER A 87 -7.73 12.05 -2.20
CA SER A 87 -6.66 11.50 -1.37
C SER A 87 -7.11 10.20 -0.71
N GLY A 88 -6.18 9.30 -0.46
CA GLY A 88 -6.51 8.02 0.16
C GLY A 88 -5.33 7.10 0.39
N THR A 89 -5.61 5.88 0.82
CA THR A 89 -4.60 4.82 0.94
C THR A 89 -5.21 3.48 0.59
N ILE A 90 -4.55 2.74 -0.30
CA ILE A 90 -4.84 1.32 -0.49
C ILE A 90 -4.35 0.58 0.76
N ARG A 91 -5.26 -0.08 1.45
CA ARG A 91 -5.02 -0.74 2.75
C ARG A 91 -4.80 -2.23 2.61
N ARG A 92 -5.47 -2.87 1.65
CA ARG A 92 -5.34 -4.30 1.37
C ARG A 92 -5.70 -4.62 -0.06
N MET A 93 -4.97 -5.53 -0.67
CA MET A 93 -5.39 -6.22 -1.88
C MET A 93 -5.47 -7.71 -1.59
N TRP A 94 -6.54 -8.34 -2.08
CA TRP A 94 -6.67 -9.78 -2.12
C TRP A 94 -7.10 -10.23 -3.50
N ALA A 95 -6.56 -11.37 -3.94
CA ALA A 95 -7.05 -12.04 -5.11
C ALA A 95 -6.83 -13.57 -5.07
N THR A 96 -7.50 -14.27 -5.97
CA THR A 96 -7.11 -15.61 -6.44
C THR A 96 -7.44 -15.77 -7.92
N LEU A 97 -6.78 -16.71 -8.59
CA LEU A 97 -6.88 -16.93 -10.04
C LEU A 97 -7.41 -18.34 -10.34
N TRP A 98 -8.07 -18.51 -11.49
CA TRP A 98 -8.44 -19.84 -11.99
C TRP A 98 -7.20 -20.66 -12.35
N ASP A 99 -6.38 -20.14 -13.27
CA ASP A 99 -5.08 -20.72 -13.58
C ASP A 99 -3.97 -20.01 -12.78
N ARG A 100 -3.17 -20.82 -12.08
CA ARG A 100 -2.00 -20.41 -11.29
C ARG A 100 -0.74 -21.14 -11.76
N SER A 101 -0.75 -21.63 -13.00
CA SER A 101 0.44 -22.15 -13.65
C SER A 101 1.54 -21.09 -13.70
N PRO A 102 2.83 -21.47 -13.77
CA PRO A 102 3.92 -20.51 -13.90
C PRO A 102 3.75 -19.55 -15.08
N ALA A 103 3.14 -20.03 -16.18
CA ALA A 103 2.82 -19.21 -17.34
C ALA A 103 1.74 -18.16 -17.03
N ALA A 104 0.66 -18.53 -16.35
CA ALA A 104 -0.38 -17.59 -15.96
C ALA A 104 0.11 -16.55 -14.94
N LEU A 105 0.87 -16.98 -13.93
CA LEU A 105 1.42 -16.08 -12.90
C LEU A 105 2.37 -15.02 -13.45
N ARG A 106 3.06 -15.34 -14.55
CA ARG A 106 3.97 -14.41 -15.24
C ARG A 106 3.36 -13.73 -16.47
N GLY A 107 2.25 -14.26 -16.98
CA GLY A 107 1.52 -13.70 -18.11
C GLY A 107 0.51 -12.64 -17.71
N LEU A 108 0.10 -12.59 -16.44
CA LEU A 108 -0.64 -11.45 -15.90
C LEU A 108 0.34 -10.39 -15.39
N LYS A 109 0.12 -9.13 -15.74
CA LYS A 109 0.92 -7.97 -15.33
C LYS A 109 0.09 -7.06 -14.43
N THR A 110 0.64 -6.72 -13.27
CA THR A 110 0.04 -5.76 -12.32
C THR A 110 0.68 -4.40 -12.52
N GLU A 111 -0.16 -3.37 -12.65
CA GLU A 111 0.27 -1.98 -12.75
C GLU A 111 -0.49 -1.10 -11.77
N ALA A 112 0.21 -0.22 -11.05
CA ALA A 112 -0.41 0.82 -10.22
C ALA A 112 0.13 2.21 -10.59
N TYR A 113 -0.79 3.15 -10.71
CA TYR A 113 -0.55 4.54 -11.08
C TYR A 113 -1.05 5.44 -9.94
N TRP A 114 -0.19 6.36 -9.50
CA TRP A 114 -0.52 7.32 -8.45
C TRP A 114 -0.68 8.71 -9.03
N ASP A 115 -1.71 9.42 -8.58
CA ASP A 115 -1.92 10.85 -8.80
C ASP A 115 -1.91 11.31 -10.26
N GLY A 116 -2.38 10.43 -11.15
CA GLY A 116 -2.47 10.69 -12.59
C GLY A 116 -1.13 10.59 -13.34
N ALA A 117 -0.10 9.98 -12.75
CA ALA A 117 1.16 9.73 -13.45
C ALA A 117 0.94 8.85 -14.70
N ASP A 118 1.62 9.20 -15.80
CA ASP A 118 1.56 8.44 -17.05
C ASP A 118 2.33 7.12 -16.98
N THR A 119 3.35 7.05 -16.12
CA THR A 119 4.17 5.86 -15.92
C THR A 119 3.72 5.14 -14.64
N PRO A 120 3.55 3.80 -14.66
CA PRO A 120 3.17 3.06 -13.46
C PRO A 120 4.31 3.09 -12.44
N ALA A 121 3.97 3.38 -11.19
CA ALA A 121 4.89 3.33 -10.06
C ALA A 121 5.15 1.88 -9.60
N VAL A 122 4.17 1.00 -9.78
CA VAL A 122 4.28 -0.45 -9.58
C VAL A 122 4.09 -1.10 -10.93
N GLN A 123 5.05 -1.89 -11.37
CA GLN A 123 4.92 -2.77 -12.54
C GLN A 123 5.66 -4.07 -12.27
N ALA A 124 4.94 -5.19 -12.28
CA ALA A 124 5.51 -6.52 -12.11
C ALA A 124 4.54 -7.59 -12.62
N PRO A 125 5.02 -8.79 -12.98
CA PRO A 125 4.15 -9.94 -13.15
C PRO A 125 3.35 -10.21 -11.87
N PHE A 126 2.10 -10.64 -12.02
CA PHE A 126 1.15 -10.78 -10.93
C PHE A 126 1.66 -11.72 -9.83
N GLY A 127 2.18 -12.89 -10.20
CA GLY A 127 2.76 -13.83 -9.24
C GLY A 127 3.95 -13.22 -8.49
N ASP A 128 4.91 -12.65 -9.23
CA ASP A 128 6.12 -12.04 -8.67
C ASP A 128 5.79 -10.88 -7.71
N PHE A 129 4.78 -10.05 -8.03
CA PHE A 129 4.30 -8.97 -7.15
C PHE A 129 3.83 -9.49 -5.78
N PHE A 130 3.13 -10.63 -5.76
CA PHE A 130 2.66 -11.29 -4.54
C PHE A 130 3.65 -12.33 -3.98
N CYS A 131 4.94 -12.17 -4.28
CA CYS A 131 6.04 -13.03 -3.79
C CYS A 131 6.00 -14.50 -4.26
N HIS A 132 5.22 -14.83 -5.29
CA HIS A 132 5.26 -16.14 -5.97
C HIS A 132 6.25 -16.12 -7.13
N CYS A 133 7.50 -15.79 -6.80
CA CYS A 133 8.61 -15.72 -7.76
C CYS A 133 8.76 -17.04 -8.52
N LEU A 134 9.24 -16.95 -9.77
CA LEU A 134 9.37 -18.11 -10.67
C LEU A 134 8.05 -18.83 -11.00
N GLY A 135 6.90 -18.25 -10.64
CA GLY A 135 5.60 -18.88 -10.85
C GLY A 135 5.34 -20.04 -9.89
N HIS A 136 5.98 -20.04 -8.72
CA HIS A 136 5.81 -21.08 -7.71
C HIS A 136 4.89 -20.64 -6.58
N MET A 137 3.71 -21.25 -6.51
CA MET A 137 2.79 -21.06 -5.39
C MET A 137 3.34 -21.75 -4.13
N ALA A 138 3.35 -21.05 -3.01
CA ALA A 138 3.81 -21.57 -1.72
C ALA A 138 2.99 -20.97 -0.58
N THR A 139 2.80 -21.72 0.49
CA THR A 139 2.21 -21.17 1.72
C THR A 139 3.24 -20.32 2.44
N PHE A 140 2.92 -19.05 2.71
CA PHE A 140 3.75 -18.17 3.51
C PHE A 140 2.93 -17.03 4.10
N GLU A 141 3.50 -16.36 5.11
CA GLU A 141 2.97 -15.14 5.69
C GLU A 141 4.13 -14.26 6.18
N ASN A 142 4.01 -12.95 5.97
CA ASN A 142 4.87 -11.93 6.54
C ASN A 142 4.05 -10.65 6.78
N ALA A 143 4.69 -9.60 7.31
CA ALA A 143 4.02 -8.35 7.65
C ALA A 143 3.34 -7.62 6.47
N CYS A 144 3.78 -7.89 5.24
CA CYS A 144 3.35 -7.20 4.02
C CYS A 144 2.52 -8.08 3.08
N PHE A 145 2.75 -9.39 3.08
CA PHE A 145 2.18 -10.33 2.12
C PHE A 145 1.84 -11.67 2.77
N ALA A 146 0.82 -12.34 2.25
CA ALA A 146 0.48 -13.67 2.69
C ALA A 146 -0.16 -14.50 1.57
N SER A 147 0.15 -15.80 1.57
CA SER A 147 -0.51 -16.81 0.75
C SER A 147 -1.00 -17.98 1.62
N PRO A 148 -2.13 -17.81 2.33
CA PRO A 148 -2.79 -18.91 3.02
C PRO A 148 -3.05 -20.08 2.07
N GLU A 149 -2.70 -21.28 2.54
CA GLU A 149 -2.80 -22.55 1.79
C GLU A 149 -2.07 -22.55 0.43
N GLY A 150 -1.22 -21.57 0.13
CA GLY A 150 -0.60 -21.40 -1.18
C GLY A 150 -1.61 -21.10 -2.29
N ARG A 151 -2.74 -20.48 -1.95
CA ARG A 151 -3.88 -20.31 -2.86
C ARG A 151 -4.43 -18.89 -2.96
N SER A 152 -3.94 -17.97 -2.12
CA SER A 152 -4.40 -16.59 -2.06
C SER A 152 -3.25 -15.62 -2.30
N PHE A 153 -3.57 -14.47 -2.87
CA PHE A 153 -2.63 -13.38 -3.10
C PHE A 153 -3.02 -12.22 -2.19
N ASN A 154 -2.38 -12.08 -1.03
CA ASN A 154 -2.64 -10.96 -0.12
C ASN A 154 -1.47 -9.98 -0.12
N CYS A 155 -1.80 -8.68 -0.15
CA CYS A 155 -0.88 -7.58 0.09
C CYS A 155 -1.51 -6.61 1.10
N PHE A 156 -0.77 -6.27 2.14
CA PHE A 156 -1.15 -5.37 3.23
C PHE A 156 -0.25 -4.13 3.29
N VAL A 157 0.64 -3.94 2.30
CA VAL A 157 1.49 -2.76 2.22
C VAL A 157 0.60 -1.52 2.04
N PRO A 158 0.66 -0.52 2.92
CA PRO A 158 -0.08 0.72 2.72
C PRO A 158 0.45 1.46 1.49
N MET A 159 -0.44 1.83 0.56
CA MET A 159 -0.08 2.59 -0.64
C MET A 159 -0.83 3.92 -0.66
N PRO A 160 -0.24 4.99 -0.11
CA PRO A 160 -0.85 6.32 -0.11
C PRO A 160 -0.91 6.94 -1.50
N PHE A 161 -1.95 7.74 -1.74
CA PHE A 161 -2.10 8.60 -2.91
C PHE A 161 -2.77 9.92 -2.51
N ARG A 162 -2.43 11.02 -3.19
CA ARG A 162 -2.89 12.38 -2.81
C ARG A 162 -4.06 12.87 -3.65
N LYS A 163 -4.17 12.44 -4.90
CA LYS A 163 -5.14 12.90 -5.90
C LYS A 163 -5.90 11.76 -6.55
N SER A 164 -5.27 10.64 -6.84
CA SER A 164 -5.92 9.50 -7.46
C SER A 164 -5.09 8.22 -7.36
N ALA A 165 -5.74 7.07 -7.49
CA ALA A 165 -5.10 5.79 -7.63
C ALA A 165 -5.78 4.98 -8.72
N ARG A 166 -4.98 4.34 -9.57
CA ARG A 166 -5.47 3.39 -10.58
C ARG A 166 -4.64 2.12 -10.53
N ILE A 167 -5.28 0.97 -10.33
CA ILE A 167 -4.64 -0.34 -10.31
C ILE A 167 -5.27 -1.20 -11.42
N VAL A 168 -4.43 -1.75 -12.28
CA VAL A 168 -4.84 -2.51 -13.47
C VAL A 168 -4.10 -3.84 -13.49
N VAL A 169 -4.80 -4.90 -13.89
CA VAL A 169 -4.20 -6.19 -14.24
C VAL A 169 -4.42 -6.43 -15.72
N THR A 170 -3.34 -6.58 -16.48
CA THR A 170 -3.36 -6.89 -17.91
C THR A 170 -2.99 -8.34 -18.12
N ASN A 171 -3.71 -9.03 -18.99
CA ASN A 171 -3.41 -10.40 -19.38
C ASN A 171 -2.62 -10.40 -20.69
N GLU A 172 -1.31 -10.62 -20.58
CA GLU A 172 -0.37 -10.75 -21.70
C GLU A 172 -0.16 -12.22 -22.11
N SER A 173 -0.90 -13.16 -21.51
CA SER A 173 -0.86 -14.58 -21.88
C SER A 173 -1.71 -14.90 -23.11
N ASP A 174 -1.59 -16.14 -23.59
CA ASP A 174 -2.29 -16.66 -24.78
C ASP A 174 -3.72 -17.17 -24.48
N LYS A 175 -4.15 -17.12 -23.21
CA LYS A 175 -5.42 -17.69 -22.72
C LYS A 175 -6.14 -16.73 -21.80
N ASP A 176 -7.45 -16.86 -21.74
CA ASP A 176 -8.27 -16.17 -20.75
C ASP A 176 -7.94 -16.72 -19.35
N ASN A 177 -7.92 -15.85 -18.34
CA ASN A 177 -7.78 -16.27 -16.95
C ASN A 177 -8.77 -15.52 -16.08
N GLY A 178 -9.46 -16.21 -15.17
CA GLY A 178 -10.40 -15.58 -14.26
C GLY A 178 -9.75 -15.16 -12.96
N ILE A 179 -10.23 -14.05 -12.43
CA ILE A 179 -9.78 -13.46 -11.18
C ILE A 179 -10.95 -13.27 -10.22
N TYR A 180 -10.72 -13.66 -8.98
CA TYR A 180 -11.46 -13.18 -7.82
C TYR A 180 -10.58 -12.11 -7.20
N TYR A 181 -11.14 -10.95 -6.90
CA TYR A 181 -10.37 -9.93 -6.20
C TYR A 181 -11.25 -9.10 -5.31
N ASP A 182 -10.59 -8.47 -4.34
CA ASP A 182 -11.11 -7.33 -3.67
C ASP A 182 -9.95 -6.39 -3.25
N VAL A 183 -10.21 -5.09 -3.26
CA VAL A 183 -9.25 -4.07 -2.80
C VAL A 183 -9.93 -3.19 -1.76
N ALA A 184 -9.34 -3.09 -0.58
CA ALA A 184 -9.79 -2.20 0.48
C ALA A 184 -8.97 -0.92 0.46
N ALA A 185 -9.64 0.23 0.54
CA ALA A 185 -9.00 1.53 0.62
C ALA A 185 -9.70 2.44 1.63
N THR A 186 -8.99 3.46 2.08
CA THR A 186 -9.57 4.64 2.72
C THR A 186 -9.48 5.82 1.75
N LEU A 187 -10.46 6.71 1.79
CA LEU A 187 -10.49 7.98 1.07
C LEU A 187 -10.68 9.13 2.04
N GLY A 188 -10.14 10.29 1.71
CA GLY A 188 -10.12 11.46 2.59
C GLY A 188 -9.00 11.42 3.62
N ASP A 189 -8.05 10.47 3.50
CA ASP A 189 -6.87 10.44 4.35
C ASP A 189 -6.09 11.75 4.22
N LYS A 190 -5.75 12.34 5.37
CA LYS A 190 -4.89 13.52 5.48
C LYS A 190 -3.45 13.07 5.64
N HIS A 191 -2.76 12.95 4.52
CA HIS A 191 -1.35 12.62 4.52
C HIS A 191 -0.50 13.84 4.90
N ALA A 192 0.53 13.62 5.70
CA ALA A 192 1.57 14.62 5.91
C ALA A 192 2.33 14.89 4.60
N ASP A 193 2.98 16.05 4.51
CA ASP A 193 3.66 16.49 3.30
C ASP A 193 4.78 15.51 2.88
N ASP A 194 5.37 14.80 3.83
CA ASP A 194 6.45 13.84 3.66
C ASP A 194 5.98 12.41 3.32
N VAL A 195 4.68 12.17 3.08
CA VAL A 195 4.20 10.84 2.70
C VAL A 195 4.85 10.39 1.37
N LEU A 196 5.29 9.14 1.32
CA LEU A 196 5.91 8.54 0.15
C LEU A 196 4.92 7.69 -0.64
N TYR A 197 5.25 7.41 -1.89
CA TYR A 197 4.51 6.49 -2.74
C TYR A 197 5.15 5.11 -2.73
N PHE A 198 4.32 4.08 -2.86
CA PHE A 198 4.81 2.72 -3.02
C PHE A 198 5.23 2.49 -4.48
N HIS A 199 6.46 2.00 -4.67
CA HIS A 199 6.99 1.66 -5.98
C HIS A 199 7.42 0.19 -6.02
N SER A 200 7.35 -0.41 -7.20
CA SER A 200 7.99 -1.71 -7.45
C SER A 200 8.81 -1.64 -8.72
N PHE A 201 9.84 -2.45 -8.78
CA PHE A 201 10.61 -2.66 -10.00
C PHE A 201 10.81 -4.16 -10.20
N TRP A 202 10.46 -4.63 -11.39
CA TRP A 202 10.70 -6.02 -11.78
C TRP A 202 11.68 -6.07 -12.93
N ARG A 203 12.67 -6.95 -12.80
CA ARG A 203 13.68 -7.20 -13.82
C ARG A 203 13.97 -8.69 -13.89
N ARG A 204 14.24 -9.15 -15.11
CA ARG A 204 14.72 -10.49 -15.39
C ARG A 204 16.02 -10.41 -16.18
N GLU A 205 16.98 -11.22 -15.78
CA GLU A 205 18.23 -11.44 -16.50
C GLU A 205 18.40 -12.95 -16.67
N ASN A 206 18.59 -13.42 -17.90
CA ASN A 206 18.73 -14.85 -18.21
C ASN A 206 19.68 -15.05 -19.39
N TYR A 207 20.92 -15.48 -19.21
CA TYR A 207 21.62 -15.80 -17.95
C TYR A 207 22.30 -14.59 -17.31
N THR A 208 22.63 -14.69 -16.02
CA THR A 208 23.53 -13.73 -15.36
C THR A 208 24.97 -13.92 -15.83
N THR A 209 25.75 -12.85 -15.76
CA THR A 209 27.17 -12.89 -16.15
C THR A 209 28.06 -13.15 -14.94
N VAL A 210 28.98 -14.11 -15.05
CA VAL A 210 29.93 -14.45 -13.97
C VAL A 210 30.75 -13.22 -13.59
N ARG A 211 30.87 -12.95 -12.27
CA ARG A 211 31.54 -11.77 -11.69
C ARG A 211 30.89 -10.42 -12.03
N GLN A 212 29.65 -10.42 -12.50
CA GLN A 212 28.84 -9.20 -12.58
C GLN A 212 27.66 -9.31 -11.62
N ASP A 213 27.45 -8.25 -10.83
CA ASP A 213 26.35 -8.20 -9.88
C ASP A 213 25.02 -8.13 -10.61
N MET A 214 24.07 -8.97 -10.21
CA MET A 214 22.69 -8.86 -10.67
C MET A 214 22.07 -7.61 -10.05
N THR A 215 21.74 -6.64 -10.89
CA THR A 215 21.01 -5.45 -10.45
C THR A 215 19.55 -5.81 -10.16
N ILE A 216 19.13 -5.71 -8.90
CA ILE A 216 17.74 -5.91 -8.47
C ILE A 216 16.94 -4.64 -8.69
N LEU A 217 17.44 -3.52 -8.16
CA LEU A 217 16.89 -2.18 -8.35
C LEU A 217 17.98 -1.32 -9.01
N PRO A 218 17.76 -0.76 -10.20
CA PRO A 218 18.71 0.15 -10.81
C PRO A 218 18.82 1.43 -9.97
N ARG A 219 19.82 2.25 -10.27
CA ARG A 219 19.91 3.58 -9.67
C ARG A 219 18.64 4.37 -9.97
N VAL A 220 17.96 4.80 -8.91
CA VAL A 220 16.79 5.67 -8.97
C VAL A 220 17.17 7.06 -8.49
N GLU A 221 16.42 8.06 -8.93
CA GLU A 221 16.55 9.44 -8.48
C GLU A 221 15.35 9.81 -7.60
N GLY A 222 15.56 10.70 -6.63
CA GLY A 222 14.52 11.13 -5.69
C GLY A 222 14.88 10.86 -4.23
N ARG A 223 13.87 10.92 -3.36
CA ARG A 223 13.98 10.67 -1.92
C ARG A 223 12.97 9.60 -1.53
N GLY A 224 13.44 8.56 -0.83
CA GLY A 224 12.62 7.42 -0.42
C GLY A 224 13.38 6.51 0.54
N ARG A 225 12.84 5.31 0.77
CA ARG A 225 13.44 4.24 1.59
C ARG A 225 13.25 2.89 0.94
#